data_AF-A0A1I5IG26-F1
#
_entry.id   AF-A0A1I5IG26-F1
#
_cell.length_a   1.000
_cell.length_b   1.000
_cell.length_c   1.000
_cell.angle_alpha   90.00
_cell.angle_beta   90.00
_cell.angle_gamma   90.00
#
_symmetry.space_group_name_H-M   'P 1'
#
loop_
_entity.id
_entity.type
_entity.pdbx_description
1 polymer ?
#
loop_
_entity_poly.entity_id
_entity_poly.type
_entity_poly.pdbx_seq_one_letter_code
_entity_poly.pdbx_strand_id
1 'polypeptide(L)'
;MSQNNPLFEPIHGISLFDYSAANAKLANGVGVDTICAALGVEIPVWEDASQGWTQRMQEDSDFIVITQMGTYFAQAGEHPKLGGLQAAGGAGNAANLQRLASDRYFYEELCGARTAAYEAGMDGAQWIQTNYGISLGDFQEVAMQWMQIQSSLSDEEILEYTNYMDAKRQEYARKFADENGGNIADDVDF
;
A
#
# COMPACT_ATOMS: atom_id res chain seq x y z
N MET A 1 -18.33 -1.55 28.96
CA MET A 1 -18.77 -0.19 28.61
C MET A 1 -17.64 0.39 27.74
N SER A 2 -17.81 0.65 26.46
CA SER A 2 -18.55 1.80 25.91
C SER A 2 -18.97 1.52 24.46
N GLN A 3 -20.26 1.32 24.18
CA GLN A 3 -20.78 1.10 22.83
C GLN A 3 -21.10 2.42 22.08
N ASN A 4 -20.89 3.60 22.69
CA ASN A 4 -21.12 4.90 22.06
C ASN A 4 -20.03 5.89 22.49
N ASN A 5 -18.85 5.83 21.87
CA ASN A 5 -17.92 6.97 21.92
C ASN A 5 -18.42 8.01 20.90
N PRO A 6 -18.78 9.24 21.30
CA PRO A 6 -19.22 10.29 20.38
C PRO A 6 -18.23 10.55 19.25
N LEU A 7 -16.94 10.30 19.50
CA LEU A 7 -15.87 10.43 18.51
C LEU A 7 -16.05 9.46 17.32
N PHE A 8 -16.83 8.39 17.47
CA PHE A 8 -17.09 7.41 16.42
C PHE A 8 -18.48 7.53 15.79
N GLU A 9 -19.24 8.58 16.09
CA GLU A 9 -20.53 8.81 15.41
C GLU A 9 -20.32 9.00 13.90
N PRO A 10 -21.06 8.27 13.05
CA PRO A 10 -20.96 8.41 11.59
C PRO A 10 -21.29 9.84 11.12
N ILE A 11 -20.57 10.32 10.11
CA ILE A 11 -20.82 11.61 9.46
C ILE A 11 -21.51 11.34 8.13
N HIS A 12 -22.73 11.84 7.93
CA HIS A 12 -23.59 11.51 6.78
C HIS A 12 -23.84 10.01 6.57
N GLY A 13 -23.82 9.24 7.66
CA GLY A 13 -23.94 7.78 7.61
C GLY A 13 -22.65 7.05 7.19
N ILE A 14 -21.55 7.77 6.95
CA ILE A 14 -20.22 7.19 6.70
C ILE A 14 -19.56 6.93 8.06
N SER A 15 -19.44 5.65 8.41
CA SER A 15 -18.77 5.24 9.64
C SER A 15 -17.26 5.46 9.56
N LEU A 16 -16.58 5.40 10.71
CA LEU A 16 -15.11 5.44 10.71
C LEU A 16 -14.52 4.27 9.92
N PHE A 17 -15.17 3.09 9.90
CA PHE A 17 -14.69 1.96 9.11
C PHE A 17 -14.84 2.21 7.61
N ASP A 18 -16.00 2.72 7.16
CA ASP A 18 -16.20 3.11 5.75
C ASP A 18 -15.16 4.16 5.31
N TYR A 19 -14.95 5.20 6.13
CA TYR A 19 -13.97 6.25 5.86
C TYR A 19 -12.54 5.72 5.80
N SER A 20 -12.14 4.88 6.76
CA SER A 20 -10.78 4.31 6.82
C SER A 20 -10.51 3.37 5.64
N ALA A 21 -11.47 2.49 5.32
CA ALA A 21 -11.36 1.57 4.20
C ALA A 21 -11.37 2.31 2.85
N ALA A 22 -12.18 3.35 2.71
CA ALA A 22 -12.16 4.22 1.53
C ALA A 22 -10.80 4.91 1.35
N ASN A 23 -10.21 5.47 2.42
CA ASN A 23 -8.87 6.05 2.35
C ASN A 23 -7.79 5.02 1.96
N ALA A 24 -7.90 3.78 2.46
CA ALA A 24 -7.01 2.70 2.02
C ALA A 24 -7.17 2.39 0.53
N LYS A 25 -8.39 2.46 -0.01
CA LYS A 25 -8.64 2.23 -1.44
C LYS A 25 -8.17 3.40 -2.31
N LEU A 26 -8.35 4.64 -1.85
CA LEU A 26 -7.77 5.82 -2.50
C LEU A 26 -6.24 5.73 -2.56
N ALA A 27 -5.59 5.35 -1.46
CA ALA A 27 -4.14 5.14 -1.41
C ALA A 27 -3.67 4.03 -2.35
N ASN A 28 -4.54 3.07 -2.68
CA ASN A 28 -4.29 2.01 -3.65
C ASN A 28 -4.73 2.35 -5.09
N GLY A 29 -5.08 3.61 -5.36
CA GLY A 29 -5.41 4.10 -6.69
C GLY A 29 -6.83 3.77 -7.16
N VAL A 30 -7.72 3.35 -6.27
CA VAL A 30 -9.15 3.23 -6.60
C VAL A 30 -9.74 4.65 -6.72
N GLY A 31 -10.47 4.91 -7.80
CA GLY A 31 -11.11 6.20 -8.03
C GLY A 31 -12.19 6.53 -6.98
N VAL A 32 -12.28 7.79 -6.58
CA VAL A 32 -13.26 8.29 -5.60
C VAL A 32 -14.71 8.05 -6.05
N ASP A 33 -14.96 8.13 -7.35
CA ASP A 33 -16.23 7.81 -8.01
C ASP A 33 -16.64 6.34 -7.77
N THR A 34 -15.69 5.41 -7.92
CA THR A 34 -15.91 3.98 -7.68
C THR A 34 -16.18 3.70 -6.21
N ILE A 35 -15.46 4.35 -5.31
CA ILE A 35 -15.65 4.23 -3.86
C ILE A 35 -17.02 4.78 -3.45
N CYS A 36 -17.38 5.99 -3.91
CA CYS A 36 -18.67 6.61 -3.61
C CYS A 36 -19.83 5.75 -4.11
N ALA A 37 -19.74 5.23 -5.33
CA ALA A 37 -20.72 4.31 -5.88
C ALA A 37 -20.88 3.03 -5.04
N ALA A 38 -19.77 2.42 -4.59
CA ALA A 38 -19.79 1.21 -3.76
C ALA A 38 -20.39 1.47 -2.36
N LEU A 39 -20.12 2.63 -1.77
CA LEU A 39 -20.69 3.03 -0.49
C LEU A 39 -22.17 3.40 -0.61
N GLY A 40 -22.63 3.84 -1.79
CA GLY A 40 -23.97 4.35 -2.04
C GLY A 40 -24.12 5.81 -1.60
N VAL A 41 -23.06 6.60 -1.73
CA VAL A 41 -23.00 8.02 -1.34
C VAL A 41 -22.64 8.89 -2.55
N GLU A 42 -23.10 10.14 -2.55
CA GLU A 42 -22.71 11.12 -3.57
C GLU A 42 -21.33 11.72 -3.23
N ILE A 43 -20.55 12.10 -4.26
CA ILE A 43 -19.21 12.66 -4.07
C ILE A 43 -19.21 13.89 -3.12
N PRO A 44 -20.14 14.86 -3.23
CA PRO A 44 -20.19 15.98 -2.29
C PRO A 44 -20.44 15.55 -0.83
N VAL A 45 -21.20 14.48 -0.62
CA VAL A 45 -21.47 13.92 0.72
C VAL A 45 -20.22 13.25 1.28
N TRP A 46 -19.47 12.54 0.43
CA TRP A 46 -18.17 11.97 0.78
C TRP A 46 -17.15 13.06 1.15
N GLU A 47 -17.06 14.13 0.36
CA GLU A 47 -16.13 15.24 0.60
C GLU A 47 -16.43 15.95 1.92
N ASP A 48 -17.71 16.22 2.22
CA ASP A 48 -18.13 16.85 3.47
C ASP A 48 -17.86 15.93 4.68
N ALA A 49 -18.16 14.63 4.56
CA ALA A 49 -17.83 13.66 5.61
C ALA A 49 -16.32 13.53 5.83
N SER A 50 -15.52 13.57 4.77
CA SER A 50 -14.05 13.50 4.84
C SER A 50 -13.46 14.71 5.58
N GLN A 51 -14.02 15.90 5.32
CA GLN A 51 -13.66 17.11 6.07
C GLN A 51 -14.04 16.97 7.54
N GLY A 52 -15.26 16.49 7.84
CA GLY A 52 -15.71 16.27 9.21
C GLY A 52 -14.84 15.27 9.99
N TRP A 53 -14.44 14.16 9.37
CA TRP A 53 -13.52 13.19 9.99
C TRP A 53 -12.13 13.79 10.22
N THR A 54 -11.63 14.57 9.26
CA THR A 54 -10.34 15.27 9.39
C THR A 54 -10.38 16.28 10.53
N GLN A 55 -11.44 17.08 10.62
CA GLN A 55 -11.63 18.02 11.73
C GLN A 55 -11.70 17.29 13.07
N ARG A 56 -12.47 16.21 13.16
CA ARG A 56 -12.59 15.43 14.40
C ARG A 56 -11.25 14.83 14.84
N MET A 57 -10.42 14.36 13.90
CA MET A 57 -9.06 13.91 14.21
C MET A 57 -8.15 15.05 14.69
N GLN A 58 -8.32 16.28 14.18
CA GLN A 58 -7.56 17.44 14.63
C GLN A 58 -7.97 17.91 16.04
N GLU A 59 -9.25 17.78 16.38
CA GLU A 59 -9.80 18.18 17.67
C GLU A 59 -9.61 17.11 18.77
N ASP A 60 -9.38 15.85 18.39
CA ASP A 60 -9.13 14.73 19.30
C ASP A 60 -7.69 14.71 19.83
N SER A 61 -7.48 15.36 20.97
CA SER A 61 -6.17 15.44 21.65
C SER A 61 -5.65 14.09 22.18
N ASP A 62 -6.52 13.10 22.31
CA ASP A 62 -6.18 11.77 22.84
C ASP A 62 -5.81 10.79 21.71
N PHE A 63 -5.83 11.23 20.45
CA PHE A 63 -5.49 10.45 19.25
C PHE A 63 -6.32 9.16 19.08
N ILE A 64 -7.51 9.10 19.69
CA ILE A 64 -8.40 7.95 19.69
C ILE A 64 -8.89 7.65 18.26
N VAL A 65 -9.35 8.67 17.55
CA VAL A 65 -9.91 8.55 16.19
C VAL A 65 -8.85 8.11 15.20
N ILE A 66 -7.68 8.76 15.21
CA ILE A 66 -6.61 8.43 14.26
C ILE A 66 -6.01 7.04 14.52
N THR A 67 -5.90 6.63 15.79
CA THR A 67 -5.45 5.27 16.15
C THR A 67 -6.45 4.21 15.65
N GLN A 68 -7.75 4.43 15.85
CA GLN A 68 -8.78 3.52 15.37
C GLN A 68 -8.89 3.53 13.83
N MET A 69 -8.71 4.68 13.20
CA MET A 69 -8.62 4.81 11.74
C MET A 69 -7.48 3.96 11.20
N GLY A 70 -6.28 4.01 11.80
CA GLY A 70 -5.14 3.19 11.40
C GLY A 70 -5.42 1.69 11.46
N THR A 71 -6.09 1.23 12.52
CA THR A 71 -6.55 -0.17 12.65
C THR A 71 -7.49 -0.55 11.52
N TYR A 72 -8.52 0.26 11.27
CA TYR A 72 -9.50 -0.01 10.22
C TYR A 72 -8.95 0.14 8.79
N PHE A 73 -7.96 1.00 8.59
CA PHE A 73 -7.24 1.14 7.34
C PHE A 73 -6.48 -0.15 7.02
N ALA A 74 -5.80 -0.74 8.00
CA ALA A 74 -5.11 -2.03 7.83
C ALA A 74 -6.10 -3.19 7.56
N GLN A 75 -7.34 -3.07 8.05
CA GLN A 75 -8.42 -4.05 7.84
C GLN A 75 -9.30 -3.74 6.61
N ALA A 76 -8.90 -2.83 5.73
CA ALA A 76 -9.72 -2.40 4.60
C ALA A 76 -10.12 -3.55 3.65
N GLY A 77 -9.29 -4.60 3.55
CA GLY A 77 -9.59 -5.81 2.78
C GLY A 77 -10.81 -6.60 3.30
N GLU A 78 -11.13 -6.45 4.59
CA GLU A 78 -12.29 -7.10 5.23
C GLU A 78 -13.59 -6.30 5.07
N HIS A 79 -13.52 -5.09 4.50
CA HIS A 79 -14.68 -4.20 4.40
C HIS A 79 -15.75 -4.78 3.45
N PRO A 80 -17.02 -4.93 3.88
CA PRO A 80 -18.03 -5.66 3.11
C PRO A 80 -18.36 -5.07 1.74
N LYS A 81 -18.20 -3.75 1.59
CA LYS A 81 -18.46 -3.03 0.32
C LYS A 81 -17.20 -2.67 -0.46
N LEU A 82 -16.07 -2.57 0.23
CA LEU A 82 -14.86 -1.95 -0.33
C LEU A 82 -13.69 -2.92 -0.45
N GLY A 83 -13.68 -4.01 0.31
CA GLY A 83 -12.57 -4.95 0.39
C GLY A 83 -12.12 -5.48 -0.97
N GLY A 84 -13.10 -5.81 -1.83
CA GLY A 84 -12.84 -6.30 -3.19
C GLY A 84 -12.61 -5.24 -4.27
N LEU A 85 -12.64 -3.94 -3.96
CA LEU A 85 -12.37 -2.90 -4.96
C LEU A 85 -10.88 -2.85 -5.31
N GLN A 86 -10.60 -2.73 -6.60
CA GLN A 86 -9.27 -2.60 -7.17
C GLN A 86 -9.22 -1.40 -8.12
N ALA A 87 -8.04 -0.83 -8.33
CA ALA A 87 -7.83 0.27 -9.26
C ALA A 87 -8.15 -0.17 -10.70
N ALA A 88 -8.77 0.71 -11.48
CA ALA A 88 -9.03 0.44 -12.89
C ALA A 88 -7.72 0.45 -13.70
N GLY A 89 -7.44 -0.61 -14.46
CA GLY A 89 -6.31 -0.64 -15.40
C GLY A 89 -5.29 -1.78 -15.27
N GLY A 90 -5.64 -2.91 -14.66
CA GLY A 90 -4.69 -4.00 -14.41
C GLY A 90 -4.93 -5.28 -15.20
N ALA A 91 -4.97 -5.27 -16.54
CA ALA A 91 -4.98 -6.55 -17.29
C ALA A 91 -3.70 -7.39 -17.03
N GLY A 92 -2.63 -6.77 -16.53
CA GLY A 92 -1.43 -7.43 -15.96
C GLY A 92 -1.42 -7.58 -14.43
N ASN A 93 -2.37 -6.97 -13.70
CA ASN A 93 -2.40 -6.97 -12.23
C ASN A 93 -2.63 -8.39 -11.69
N ALA A 94 -3.68 -9.10 -12.13
CA ALA A 94 -4.00 -10.41 -11.55
C ALA A 94 -2.89 -11.45 -11.75
N ALA A 95 -2.23 -11.47 -12.91
CA ALA A 95 -1.13 -12.39 -13.18
C ALA A 95 0.13 -12.03 -12.37
N ASN A 96 0.47 -10.73 -12.28
CA ASN A 96 1.61 -10.28 -11.49
C ASN A 96 1.37 -10.43 -9.99
N LEU A 97 0.15 -10.18 -9.51
CA LEU A 97 -0.24 -10.38 -8.12
C LEU A 97 -0.22 -11.87 -7.75
N GLN A 98 -0.77 -12.73 -8.63
CA GLN A 98 -0.66 -14.17 -8.45
C GLN A 98 0.81 -14.60 -8.40
N ARG A 99 1.64 -14.08 -9.30
CA ARG A 99 3.07 -14.38 -9.30
C ARG A 99 3.74 -13.89 -8.02
N LEU A 100 3.44 -12.68 -7.54
CA LEU A 100 3.96 -12.14 -6.28
C LEU A 100 3.63 -13.06 -5.09
N ALA A 101 2.43 -13.65 -5.08
CA ALA A 101 1.96 -14.54 -4.02
C ALA A 101 2.50 -15.97 -4.10
N SER A 102 2.99 -16.41 -5.26
CA SER A 102 3.42 -17.81 -5.49
C SER A 102 4.90 -18.01 -5.80
N ASP A 103 5.60 -16.96 -6.24
CA ASP A 103 7.00 -16.99 -6.65
C ASP A 103 7.83 -16.14 -5.69
N ARG A 104 8.55 -16.82 -4.78
CA ARG A 104 9.36 -16.15 -3.75
C ARG A 104 10.43 -15.26 -4.36
N TYR A 105 11.04 -15.66 -5.48
CA TYR A 105 12.06 -14.86 -6.14
C TYR A 105 11.47 -13.58 -6.73
N PHE A 106 10.29 -13.65 -7.32
CA PHE A 106 9.63 -12.44 -7.82
C PHE A 106 9.23 -11.47 -6.70
N TYR A 107 8.79 -11.99 -5.54
CA TYR A 107 8.58 -11.16 -4.35
C TYR A 107 9.87 -10.45 -3.91
N GLU A 108 10.98 -11.19 -3.78
CA GLU A 108 12.26 -10.60 -3.36
C GLU A 108 12.84 -9.63 -4.41
N GLU A 109 12.63 -9.89 -5.70
CA GLU A 109 12.99 -8.96 -6.77
C GLU A 109 12.29 -7.60 -6.58
N LEU A 110 10.97 -7.62 -6.33
CA LEU A 110 10.21 -6.40 -6.13
C LEU A 110 10.51 -5.73 -4.77
N CYS A 111 10.85 -6.48 -3.73
CA CYS A 111 11.40 -5.91 -2.49
C CYS A 111 12.71 -5.15 -2.75
N GLY A 112 13.63 -5.73 -3.50
CA GLY A 112 14.89 -5.10 -3.91
C GLY A 112 14.66 -3.85 -4.76
N ALA A 113 13.80 -3.95 -5.79
CA ALA A 113 13.44 -2.83 -6.66
C ALA A 113 12.80 -1.66 -5.90
N ARG A 114 11.87 -1.95 -4.98
CA ARG A 114 11.20 -0.94 -4.15
C ARG A 114 12.20 -0.21 -3.27
N THR A 115 13.12 -0.94 -2.65
CA THR A 115 14.17 -0.38 -1.80
C THR A 115 15.09 0.54 -2.60
N ALA A 116 15.55 0.08 -3.77
CA ALA A 116 16.39 0.87 -4.66
C ALA A 116 15.70 2.15 -5.14
N ALA A 117 14.39 2.09 -5.42
CA ALA A 117 13.62 3.27 -5.81
C ALA A 117 13.58 4.31 -4.69
N TYR A 118 13.34 3.89 -3.44
CA TYR A 118 13.39 4.80 -2.29
C TYR A 118 14.79 5.38 -2.06
N GLU A 119 15.84 4.58 -2.20
CA GLU A 119 17.24 5.04 -2.11
C GLU A 119 17.57 6.08 -3.19
N ALA A 120 16.95 5.97 -4.38
CA ALA A 120 17.06 6.94 -5.47
C ALA A 120 16.13 8.17 -5.32
N GLY A 121 15.39 8.30 -4.21
CA GLY A 121 14.45 9.41 -3.98
C GLY A 121 13.13 9.30 -4.75
N MET A 122 12.82 8.13 -5.31
CA MET A 122 11.58 7.84 -6.01
C MET A 122 10.55 7.19 -5.06
N ASP A 123 9.27 7.26 -5.42
CA ASP A 123 8.25 6.46 -4.74
C ASP A 123 8.25 5.04 -5.31
N GLY A 124 8.87 4.11 -4.57
CA GLY A 124 8.96 2.70 -4.96
C GLY A 124 7.61 1.98 -5.05
N ALA A 125 6.62 2.38 -4.24
CA ALA A 125 5.29 1.79 -4.29
C ALA A 125 4.57 2.22 -5.57
N GLN A 126 4.62 3.52 -5.89
CA GLN A 126 4.08 4.06 -7.13
C GLN A 126 4.79 3.47 -8.36
N TRP A 127 6.11 3.24 -8.29
CA TRP A 127 6.86 2.61 -9.37
C TRP A 127 6.40 1.16 -9.60
N ILE A 128 6.25 0.36 -8.55
CA ILE A 128 5.71 -1.01 -8.66
C ILE A 128 4.30 -1.00 -9.25
N GLN A 129 3.44 -0.10 -8.76
CA GLN A 129 2.08 0.02 -9.27
C GLN A 129 2.07 0.37 -10.77
N THR A 130 2.93 1.29 -11.21
CA THR A 130 3.01 1.72 -12.60
C THR A 130 3.54 0.62 -13.52
N ASN A 131 4.55 -0.14 -13.08
CA ASN A 131 5.23 -1.12 -13.92
C ASN A 131 4.62 -2.53 -13.86
N TYR A 132 4.01 -2.89 -12.73
CA TYR A 132 3.49 -4.23 -12.49
C TYR A 132 1.98 -4.26 -12.21
N GLY A 133 1.34 -3.11 -12.02
CA GLY A 133 -0.08 -3.04 -11.67
C GLY A 133 -0.40 -3.53 -10.26
N ILE A 134 0.61 -3.68 -9.40
CA ILE A 134 0.45 -4.16 -8.01
C ILE A 134 0.36 -2.93 -7.10
N SER A 135 -0.75 -2.78 -6.38
CA SER A 135 -0.91 -1.68 -5.43
C SER A 135 -0.08 -1.91 -4.16
N LEU A 136 0.15 -0.86 -3.37
CA LEU A 136 0.84 -0.98 -2.08
C LEU A 136 0.10 -1.95 -1.14
N GLY A 137 -1.23 -1.91 -1.12
CA GLY A 137 -2.08 -2.78 -0.32
C GLY A 137 -1.97 -4.24 -0.74
N ASP A 138 -2.06 -4.52 -2.04
CA ASP A 138 -1.87 -5.89 -2.56
C ASP A 138 -0.47 -6.42 -2.22
N PHE A 139 0.55 -5.57 -2.33
CA PHE A 139 1.92 -5.92 -1.95
C PHE A 139 2.05 -6.22 -0.45
N GLN A 140 1.40 -5.41 0.40
CA GLN A 140 1.41 -5.60 1.86
C GLN A 140 0.69 -6.89 2.27
N GLU A 141 -0.42 -7.22 1.62
CA GLU A 141 -1.15 -8.47 1.86
C GLU A 141 -0.26 -9.69 1.58
N VAL A 142 0.41 -9.70 0.43
CA VAL A 142 1.34 -10.78 0.06
C VAL A 142 2.58 -10.79 0.96
N ALA A 143 3.09 -9.64 1.38
CA ALA A 143 4.20 -9.56 2.34
C ALA A 143 3.84 -10.23 3.68
N MET A 144 2.62 -10.06 4.17
CA MET A 144 2.15 -10.75 5.38
C MET A 144 2.08 -12.27 5.20
N GLN A 145 1.62 -12.75 4.04
CA GLN A 145 1.64 -14.19 3.70
C GLN A 145 3.07 -14.74 3.78
N TRP A 146 4.03 -14.05 3.15
CA TRP A 146 5.43 -14.47 3.15
C TRP A 146 6.09 -14.40 4.53
N MET A 147 5.71 -13.44 5.37
CA MET A 147 6.16 -13.36 6.76
C MET A 147 5.70 -14.56 7.59
N GLN A 148 4.47 -15.05 7.37
CA GLN A 148 3.97 -16.26 8.05
C GLN A 148 4.71 -17.52 7.61
N ILE A 149 5.09 -17.60 6.32
CA ILE A 149 5.84 -18.73 5.77
C ILE A 149 7.31 -18.68 6.22
N GLN A 150 7.86 -17.49 6.47
CA GLN A 150 9.28 -17.32 6.81
C GLN A 150 9.72 -18.11 8.04
N SER A 151 8.85 -18.29 9.04
CA SER A 151 9.17 -19.12 10.22
C SER A 151 9.30 -20.63 9.92
N SER A 152 8.95 -21.07 8.71
CA SER A 152 9.09 -22.46 8.26
C SER A 152 10.28 -22.70 7.34
N LEU A 153 11.00 -21.65 6.95
CA LEU A 153 12.19 -21.73 6.10
C LEU A 153 13.43 -22.09 6.93
N SER A 154 14.41 -22.74 6.30
CA SER A 154 15.73 -22.94 6.90
C SER A 154 16.57 -21.66 6.87
N ASP A 155 17.65 -21.63 7.67
CA ASP A 155 18.61 -20.52 7.66
C ASP A 155 19.26 -20.34 6.28
N GLU A 156 19.52 -21.44 5.56
CA GLU A 156 20.06 -21.39 4.19
C GLU A 156 19.08 -20.76 3.21
N GLU A 157 17.80 -21.10 3.27
CA GLU A 157 16.76 -20.51 2.42
C GLU A 157 16.60 -19.01 2.72
N ILE A 158 16.58 -18.63 4.00
CA ILE A 158 16.50 -17.22 4.41
C ILE A 158 17.71 -16.44 3.88
N LEU A 159 18.91 -17.00 3.98
CA LEU A 159 20.14 -16.38 3.47
C LEU A 159 20.10 -16.26 1.93
N GLU A 160 19.64 -17.29 1.22
CA GLU A 160 19.49 -17.28 -0.23
C GLU A 160 18.57 -16.15 -0.71
N TYR A 161 17.38 -16.04 -0.13
CA TYR A 161 16.42 -14.99 -0.49
C TYR A 161 16.92 -13.59 -0.12
N THR A 162 17.59 -13.44 1.02
CA THR A 162 18.19 -12.17 1.43
C THR A 162 19.29 -11.72 0.44
N ASN A 163 20.16 -12.64 0.03
CA ASN A 163 21.20 -12.36 -0.95
C ASN A 163 20.62 -12.02 -2.32
N TYR A 164 19.56 -12.73 -2.73
CA TYR A 164 18.89 -12.46 -4.00
C TYR A 164 18.22 -11.07 -4.00
N MET A 165 17.52 -10.72 -2.93
CA MET A 165 16.93 -9.39 -2.75
C MET A 165 17.99 -8.28 -2.85
N ASP A 166 19.14 -8.46 -2.19
CA ASP A 166 20.23 -7.47 -2.23
C ASP A 166 20.84 -7.34 -3.64
N ALA A 167 21.05 -8.46 -4.34
CA ALA A 167 21.51 -8.44 -5.73
C ALA A 167 20.55 -7.68 -6.64
N LYS A 168 19.23 -7.89 -6.47
CA LYS A 168 18.20 -7.14 -7.22
C LYS A 168 18.14 -5.68 -6.85
N ARG A 169 18.29 -5.32 -5.57
CA ARG A 169 18.44 -3.92 -5.13
C ARG A 169 19.57 -3.22 -5.89
N GLN A 170 20.75 -3.84 -5.95
CA GLN A 170 21.91 -3.27 -6.67
C GLN A 170 21.69 -3.17 -8.20
N GLU A 171 20.98 -4.13 -8.79
CA GLU A 171 20.59 -4.09 -10.20
C GLU A 171 19.65 -2.91 -10.51
N TYR A 172 18.59 -2.76 -9.72
CA TYR A 172 17.62 -1.68 -9.90
C TYR A 172 18.19 -0.30 -9.54
N ALA A 173 19.08 -0.20 -8.54
CA ALA A 173 19.76 1.05 -8.22
C ALA A 173 20.58 1.57 -9.41
N ARG A 174 21.31 0.69 -10.11
CA ARG A 174 22.02 1.04 -11.34
C ARG A 174 21.05 1.49 -12.43
N LYS A 175 19.97 0.73 -12.65
CA LYS A 175 18.94 1.06 -13.62
C LYS A 175 18.35 2.46 -13.38
N PHE A 176 17.98 2.79 -12.14
CA PHE A 176 17.41 4.09 -11.81
C PHE A 176 18.43 5.23 -11.93
N ALA A 177 19.70 4.98 -11.61
CA ALA A 177 20.78 5.94 -11.82
C ALA A 177 20.99 6.24 -13.32
N ASP A 178 20.94 5.21 -14.18
CA ASP A 178 21.06 5.36 -15.63
C ASP A 178 19.87 6.13 -16.21
N GLU A 179 18.64 5.80 -15.79
CA GLU A 179 17.39 6.41 -16.26
C GLU A 179 17.24 7.89 -15.82
N ASN A 180 17.77 8.27 -14.65
CA ASN A 180 17.76 9.66 -14.15
C ASN A 180 18.92 10.53 -14.68
N GLY A 181 19.58 10.09 -15.75
CA GLY A 181 20.63 10.84 -16.44
C GLY A 181 22.01 10.47 -15.94
N GLY A 182 22.37 9.19 -16.04
CA GLY A 182 23.68 8.64 -15.69
C GLY A 182 24.83 9.50 -16.19
N ASN A 183 25.37 10.36 -15.31
CA ASN A 183 26.65 11.02 -15.46
C ASN A 183 27.09 11.77 -14.20
N ILE A 184 27.35 11.07 -13.09
CA ILE A 184 28.27 11.58 -12.08
C ILE A 184 29.06 10.39 -11.54
N ALA A 185 30.39 10.45 -11.70
CA ALA A 185 31.40 9.51 -11.22
C ALA A 185 31.76 8.34 -12.14
N ASP A 186 32.28 8.65 -13.34
CA ASP A 186 33.28 7.80 -14.00
C ASP A 186 34.63 8.53 -14.15
N ASP A 187 34.93 9.50 -13.26
CA ASP A 187 36.22 10.21 -13.25
C ASP A 187 36.54 10.73 -11.84
N VAL A 188 37.13 9.89 -10.99
CA VAL A 188 38.14 10.35 -10.02
C VAL A 188 39.13 9.22 -9.75
N ASP A 189 40.21 9.18 -10.55
CA ASP A 189 41.47 8.57 -10.12
C ASP A 189 42.09 9.43 -9.01
N PHE A 190 42.47 8.80 -7.89
CA PHE A 190 43.44 9.34 -6.91
C PHE A 190 44.47 8.26 -6.55
#